data_AF-A0A6B3H9H6-F1
#
_entry.id   AF-A0A6B3H9H6-F1
#
_cell.length_a   1.000
_cell.length_b   1.000
_cell.length_c   1.000
_cell.angle_alpha   90.00
_cell.angle_beta   90.00
_cell.angle_gamma   90.00
#
_symmetry.space_group_name_H-M   'P 1'
#
loop_
_entity.id
_entity.type
_entity.pdbx_description
1 polymer ?
#
loop_
_entity_poly.entity_id
_entity_poly.type
_entity_poly.pdbx_seq_one_letter_code
_entity_poly.pdbx_strand_id
1 'polypeptide(L)'
;MSSESTPALLKGAAGVESTESGGPAPAGPPARSPRSRSTAAYLRYATGKLAGAAVSLFAVLVTSFFLFRLIPGDPVKQMTGGRQVSTEQIAAMRREFGLDLPLWQQFTQYCGKALTGDFGTSYQFRAPVIDKIGEALPATLLLTGTAFVI
;
A
#
# COMPACT_ATOMS: atom_id res chain seq x y z
N MET A 1 -104.04 35.93 31.92
CA MET A 1 -104.37 34.54 31.54
C MET A 1 -103.27 34.03 30.64
N SER A 2 -102.84 32.77 30.59
CA SER A 2 -102.97 31.55 31.41
C SER A 2 -102.56 30.42 30.46
N SER A 3 -101.65 29.52 30.86
CA SER A 3 -101.48 28.14 30.33
C SER A 3 -101.17 27.93 28.81
N GLU A 4 -100.57 26.83 28.29
CA GLU A 4 -99.80 25.64 28.74
C GLU A 4 -99.34 24.84 27.47
N SER A 5 -98.54 23.75 27.45
CA SER A 5 -97.67 23.07 28.44
C SER A 5 -96.55 22.25 27.74
N THR A 6 -95.30 22.71 27.79
CA THR A 6 -94.07 21.87 27.85
C THR A 6 -93.82 20.85 26.66
N PRO A 7 -92.88 19.88 26.66
CA PRO A 7 -91.85 19.83 25.61
C PRO A 7 -91.76 18.51 24.80
N ALA A 8 -90.93 18.48 23.74
CA ALA A 8 -90.48 17.21 23.15
C ALA A 8 -89.00 17.28 22.69
N LEU A 9 -88.21 16.34 23.22
CA LEU A 9 -86.86 16.02 22.74
C LEU A 9 -86.91 15.45 21.31
N LEU A 10 -85.99 15.88 20.44
CA LEU A 10 -85.38 14.92 19.51
C LEU A 10 -83.87 15.13 19.41
N LYS A 11 -83.15 14.10 19.83
CA LYS A 11 -81.69 14.01 19.84
C LYS A 11 -81.25 13.25 18.59
N GLY A 12 -80.28 13.80 17.86
CA GLY A 12 -79.42 13.03 16.96
C GLY A 12 -79.68 13.22 15.46
N ALA A 13 -78.73 13.91 14.83
CA ALA A 13 -78.29 13.66 13.45
C ALA A 13 -76.90 14.30 13.27
N ALA A 14 -75.88 13.71 13.91
CA ALA A 14 -74.49 14.01 13.55
C ALA A 14 -74.16 13.23 12.26
N GLY A 15 -73.51 13.87 11.29
CA GLY A 15 -73.15 13.21 10.03
C GLY A 15 -73.06 14.13 8.81
N VAL A 16 -72.43 15.30 8.95
CA VAL A 16 -72.03 16.10 7.77
C VAL A 16 -70.69 15.56 7.27
N GLU A 17 -70.73 15.07 6.04
CA GLU A 17 -69.66 14.96 5.03
C GLU A 17 -68.18 15.01 5.49
N SER A 18 -67.50 13.86 5.32
CA SER A 18 -66.07 13.81 4.94
C SER A 18 -65.85 12.61 4.01
N THR A 19 -66.20 12.74 2.73
CA THR A 19 -65.79 11.80 1.68
C THR A 19 -64.36 12.15 1.25
N GLU A 20 -63.38 11.93 2.13
CA GLU A 20 -61.97 12.06 1.74
C GLU A 20 -61.53 10.84 0.93
N SER A 21 -61.06 11.11 -0.30
CA SER A 21 -60.58 10.12 -1.23
C SER A 21 -59.28 9.50 -0.74
N GLY A 22 -59.29 8.18 -0.52
CA GLY A 22 -58.09 7.39 -0.26
C GLY A 22 -57.17 7.32 -1.48
N GLY A 23 -56.39 8.37 -1.73
CA GLY A 23 -55.28 8.34 -2.67
C GLY A 23 -54.18 7.39 -2.19
N PRO A 24 -53.50 6.65 -3.08
CA PRO A 24 -52.45 5.72 -2.67
C PRO A 24 -51.30 6.48 -1.99
N ALA A 25 -50.94 6.02 -0.79
CA ALA A 25 -49.88 6.62 0.01
C ALA A 25 -48.55 6.70 -0.78
N PRO A 26 -47.75 7.77 -0.59
CA PRO A 26 -46.47 7.90 -1.28
C PRO A 26 -45.55 6.73 -0.92
N ALA A 27 -45.12 5.99 -1.94
CA ALA A 27 -44.19 4.88 -1.77
C ALA A 27 -42.91 5.37 -1.06
N GLY A 28 -42.60 4.77 0.09
CA GLY A 28 -41.43 5.13 0.88
C GLY A 28 -40.13 4.98 0.07
N PRO A 29 -39.07 5.74 0.41
CA PRO A 29 -37.82 5.71 -0.34
C PRO A 29 -37.26 4.27 -0.42
N PRO A 30 -36.83 3.81 -1.61
CA PRO A 30 -36.45 2.42 -1.80
C PRO A 30 -35.30 2.04 -0.87
N ALA A 31 -35.50 0.97 -0.10
CA ALA A 31 -34.49 0.43 0.80
C ALA A 31 -33.20 0.14 0.01
N ARG A 32 -32.13 0.89 0.33
CA ARG A 32 -30.83 0.73 -0.35
C ARG A 32 -30.29 -0.66 -0.04
N SER A 33 -30.25 -1.53 -1.05
CA SER A 33 -29.68 -2.86 -0.90
C SER A 33 -28.21 -2.76 -0.46
N PRO A 34 -27.74 -3.64 0.45
CA PRO A 34 -26.36 -3.63 0.88
C PRO A 34 -25.47 -3.96 -0.32
N ARG A 35 -24.71 -2.97 -0.80
CA ARG A 35 -23.73 -3.15 -1.88
C ARG A 35 -22.69 -4.17 -1.41
N SER A 36 -22.82 -5.41 -1.89
CA SER A 36 -21.80 -6.44 -1.73
C SER A 36 -20.45 -5.88 -2.16
N ARG A 37 -19.50 -5.79 -1.22
CA ARG A 37 -18.14 -5.34 -1.51
C ARG A 37 -17.46 -6.45 -2.29
N SER A 38 -17.56 -6.38 -3.62
CA SER A 38 -17.14 -7.48 -4.49
C SER A 38 -15.67 -7.82 -4.30
N THR A 39 -15.35 -9.11 -4.30
CA THR A 39 -13.97 -9.63 -4.26
C THR A 39 -13.11 -9.03 -5.38
N ALA A 40 -13.72 -8.69 -6.52
CA ALA A 40 -13.09 -7.96 -7.61
C ALA A 40 -12.54 -6.57 -7.18
N ALA A 41 -13.21 -5.84 -6.30
CA ALA A 41 -12.71 -4.56 -5.78
C ALA A 41 -11.46 -4.76 -4.90
N TYR A 42 -11.46 -5.80 -4.05
CA TYR A 42 -10.30 -6.17 -3.24
C TYR A 42 -9.12 -6.63 -4.12
N LEU A 43 -9.37 -7.48 -5.12
CA LEU A 43 -8.35 -7.92 -6.09
C LEU A 43 -7.76 -6.74 -6.87
N ARG A 44 -8.59 -5.80 -7.33
CA ARG A 44 -8.14 -4.61 -8.07
C ARG A 44 -7.35 -3.63 -7.19
N TYR A 45 -7.71 -3.51 -5.92
CA TYR A 45 -6.95 -2.76 -4.93
C TYR A 45 -5.59 -3.42 -4.63
N ALA A 46 -5.59 -4.75 -4.43
CA ALA A 46 -4.37 -5.52 -4.18
C ALA A 46 -3.39 -5.47 -5.38
N THR A 47 -3.88 -5.62 -6.61
CA THR A 47 -3.04 -5.45 -7.82
C THR A 47 -2.53 -4.02 -7.96
N GLY A 48 -3.35 -3.00 -7.71
CA GLY A 48 -2.90 -1.60 -7.70
C GLY A 48 -1.80 -1.34 -6.66
N LYS A 49 -1.94 -1.91 -5.45
CA LYS A 49 -0.92 -1.84 -4.37
C LYS A 49 0.35 -2.61 -4.73
N LEU A 50 0.24 -3.82 -5.28
CA LEU A 50 1.39 -4.62 -5.73
C LEU A 50 2.13 -3.95 -6.89
N ALA A 51 1.42 -3.38 -7.86
CA ALA A 51 2.03 -2.61 -8.94
C ALA A 51 2.76 -1.36 -8.40
N GLY A 52 2.15 -0.61 -7.48
CA GLY A 52 2.81 0.52 -6.81
C GLY A 52 4.05 0.11 -6.01
N ALA A 53 3.99 -1.03 -5.30
CA ALA A 53 5.13 -1.59 -4.59
C ALA A 53 6.25 -2.04 -5.53
N ALA A 54 5.91 -2.70 -6.65
CA ALA A 54 6.88 -3.11 -7.67
C ALA A 54 7.54 -1.92 -8.37
N VAL A 55 6.79 -0.86 -8.69
CA VAL A 55 7.34 0.39 -9.24
C VAL A 55 8.25 1.08 -8.22
N SER A 56 7.86 1.13 -6.94
CA SER A 56 8.70 1.67 -5.87
C SER A 56 10.00 0.87 -5.71
N LEU A 57 9.92 -0.46 -5.65
CA LEU A 57 11.08 -1.35 -5.58
C LEU A 57 12.00 -1.18 -6.80
N PHE A 58 11.43 -1.10 -8.01
CA PHE A 58 12.19 -0.86 -9.23
C PHE A 58 12.88 0.51 -9.19
N ALA A 59 12.19 1.57 -8.74
CA ALA A 59 12.79 2.89 -8.56
C ALA A 59 13.94 2.86 -7.55
N VAL A 60 13.81 2.11 -6.44
CA VAL A 60 14.90 1.93 -5.45
C VAL A 60 16.08 1.16 -6.04
N LEU A 61 15.85 0.08 -6.80
CA LEU A 61 16.93 -0.67 -7.47
C LEU A 61 17.67 0.18 -8.49
N VAL A 62 16.94 0.89 -9.36
CA VAL A 62 17.51 1.82 -10.36
C VAL A 62 18.30 2.93 -9.66
N THR A 63 17.68 3.60 -8.68
CA THR A 63 18.33 4.70 -7.94
C THR A 63 19.59 4.21 -7.23
N SER A 64 19.56 3.04 -6.58
CA SER A 64 20.73 2.48 -5.90
C SER A 64 21.86 2.17 -6.88
N PHE A 65 21.54 1.50 -8.00
CA PHE A 65 22.52 1.17 -9.04
C PHE A 65 23.20 2.43 -9.62
N PHE A 66 22.43 3.48 -9.91
CA PHE A 66 22.98 4.75 -10.39
C PHE A 66 23.72 5.53 -9.30
N LEU A 67 23.24 5.53 -8.05
CA LEU A 67 23.86 6.25 -6.94
C LEU A 67 25.28 5.74 -6.67
N PHE A 68 25.49 4.42 -6.65
CA PHE A 68 26.83 3.84 -6.52
C PHE A 68 27.77 4.18 -7.69
N ARG A 69 27.23 4.53 -8.87
CA ARG A 69 28.01 4.92 -10.05
C ARG A 69 28.19 6.44 -10.20
N LEU A 70 27.34 7.23 -9.53
CA LEU A 70 27.42 8.68 -9.42
C LEU A 70 28.44 9.11 -8.36
N ILE A 71 28.69 8.29 -7.34
CA ILE A 71 29.79 8.51 -6.38
C ILE A 71 31.12 8.41 -7.14
N PRO A 72 31.93 9.49 -7.22
CA PRO A 72 33.21 9.46 -7.92
C PRO A 72 34.26 8.73 -7.07
N GLY A 73 34.28 7.41 -7.17
CA GLY A 73 35.26 6.54 -6.56
C GLY A 73 35.29 5.21 -7.30
N ASP A 74 36.46 4.82 -7.82
CA ASP A 74 36.64 3.45 -8.30
C ASP A 74 36.42 2.54 -7.07
N PRO A 75 35.44 1.61 -7.07
CA PRO A 75 35.17 0.76 -5.92
C PRO A 75 36.42 -0.04 -5.52
N VAL A 76 37.28 -0.39 -6.49
CA VAL A 76 38.57 -1.00 -6.22
C VAL A 76 39.45 -0.11 -5.33
N LYS A 77 39.49 1.22 -5.54
CA LYS A 77 40.28 2.14 -4.70
C LYS A 77 39.74 2.29 -3.27
N GLN A 78 38.42 2.19 -3.08
CA GLN A 78 37.85 2.16 -1.72
C GLN A 78 38.16 0.82 -1.03
N MET A 79 38.00 -0.30 -1.73
CA MET A 79 38.27 -1.64 -1.18
C MET A 79 39.75 -1.85 -0.82
N THR A 80 40.68 -1.22 -1.56
CA THR A 80 42.12 -1.26 -1.24
C THR A 80 42.55 -0.27 -0.17
N GLY A 81 41.65 0.61 0.31
CA GLY A 81 41.92 1.57 1.37
C GLY A 81 43.07 2.54 1.04
N GLY A 82 43.21 2.92 -0.23
CA GLY A 82 44.30 3.79 -0.70
C GLY A 82 45.67 3.12 -0.84
N ARG A 83 45.80 1.80 -0.62
CA ARG A 83 47.03 1.08 -0.99
C ARG A 83 47.21 1.08 -2.50
N GLN A 84 48.45 1.29 -2.95
CA GLN A 84 48.83 1.05 -4.33
C GLN A 84 48.77 -0.46 -4.58
N VAL A 85 47.93 -0.85 -5.54
CA VAL A 85 47.66 -2.24 -5.93
C VAL A 85 48.11 -2.41 -7.37
N SER A 86 48.72 -3.54 -7.70
CA SER A 86 49.26 -3.76 -9.05
C SER A 86 48.13 -3.72 -10.09
N THR A 87 48.47 -3.28 -11.30
CA THR A 87 47.51 -3.17 -12.42
C THR A 87 46.81 -4.51 -12.70
N GLU A 88 47.52 -5.62 -12.47
CA GLU A 88 47.03 -6.99 -12.60
C GLU A 88 46.00 -7.34 -11.51
N GLN A 89 46.23 -6.96 -10.26
CA GLN A 89 45.28 -7.15 -9.16
C GLN A 89 44.02 -6.28 -9.34
N ILE A 90 44.15 -5.07 -9.89
CA ILE A 90 43.01 -4.23 -10.28
C ILE A 90 42.19 -4.91 -11.40
N ALA A 91 42.84 -5.48 -12.42
CA ALA A 91 42.19 -6.20 -13.52
C ALA A 91 41.61 -7.57 -13.09
N ALA A 92 42.13 -8.19 -12.03
CA ALA A 92 41.51 -9.36 -11.40
C ALA A 92 40.22 -8.96 -10.67
N MET A 93 40.28 -7.95 -9.80
CA MET A 93 39.11 -7.44 -9.08
C MET A 93 38.02 -6.92 -10.02
N ARG A 94 38.36 -6.23 -11.12
CA ARG A 94 37.34 -5.76 -12.09
C ARG A 94 36.56 -6.90 -12.75
N ARG A 95 37.22 -8.02 -13.06
CA ARG A 95 36.55 -9.24 -13.54
C ARG A 95 35.70 -9.89 -12.46
N GLU A 96 36.21 -9.97 -11.23
CA GLU A 96 35.52 -10.57 -10.08
C GLU A 96 34.24 -9.79 -9.69
N PHE A 97 34.27 -8.46 -9.75
CA PHE A 97 33.09 -7.60 -9.53
C PHE A 97 32.23 -7.39 -10.80
N GLY A 98 32.58 -8.03 -11.92
CA GLY A 98 31.83 -7.90 -13.18
C GLY A 98 31.85 -6.48 -13.78
N LEU A 99 32.80 -5.64 -13.37
CA LEU A 99 32.91 -4.24 -13.83
C LEU A 99 33.29 -4.13 -15.31
N ASP A 100 33.84 -5.19 -15.88
CA ASP A 100 34.20 -5.31 -17.31
C ASP A 100 33.02 -5.71 -18.22
N LEU A 101 31.87 -6.12 -17.66
CA LEU A 101 30.68 -6.47 -18.46
C LEU A 101 29.94 -5.19 -18.91
N PRO A 102 29.22 -5.19 -20.06
CA PRO A 102 28.40 -4.05 -20.47
C PRO A 102 27.31 -3.72 -19.44
N LEU A 103 26.97 -2.44 -19.31
CA LEU A 103 26.07 -1.90 -18.26
C LEU A 103 24.76 -2.67 -18.10
N TRP A 104 24.16 -3.12 -19.20
CA TRP A 104 22.91 -3.87 -19.16
C TRP A 104 23.05 -5.24 -18.48
N GLN A 105 24.20 -5.90 -18.61
CA GLN A 105 24.50 -7.17 -17.91
C GLN A 105 24.77 -6.92 -16.42
N GLN A 106 25.48 -5.84 -16.07
CA GLN A 106 25.67 -5.44 -14.68
C GLN A 106 24.31 -5.20 -13.99
N PHE A 107 23.40 -4.50 -14.68
CA PHE A 107 22.05 -4.23 -14.16
C PHE A 107 21.17 -5.48 -14.07
N THR A 108 21.13 -6.34 -15.09
CA THR A 108 20.30 -7.56 -15.03
C THR A 108 20.81 -8.57 -14.00
N GLN A 109 22.12 -8.70 -13.82
CA GLN A 109 22.69 -9.51 -12.72
C GLN A 109 22.36 -8.91 -11.35
N TYR A 110 22.47 -7.58 -11.19
CA TYR A 110 22.10 -6.89 -9.95
C TYR A 110 20.62 -7.08 -9.60
N CYS A 111 19.71 -6.89 -10.57
CA CYS A 111 18.28 -7.13 -10.37
C CYS A 111 17.97 -8.61 -10.10
N GLY A 112 18.61 -9.55 -10.80
CA GLY A 112 18.43 -10.98 -10.57
C GLY A 112 18.80 -11.38 -9.15
N LYS A 113 19.98 -10.96 -8.68
CA LYS A 113 20.45 -11.18 -7.31
C LYS A 113 19.51 -10.57 -6.26
N ALA A 114 19.11 -9.31 -6.43
CA ALA A 114 18.19 -8.63 -5.53
C ALA A 114 16.81 -9.32 -5.46
N LEU A 115 16.31 -9.86 -6.58
CA LEU A 115 15.06 -10.62 -6.62
C LEU A 115 15.18 -12.00 -5.93
N THR A 116 16.37 -12.62 -5.93
CA THR A 116 16.64 -13.84 -5.16
C THR A 116 17.00 -13.58 -3.68
N GLY A 117 17.00 -12.33 -3.23
CA GLY A 117 17.41 -11.94 -1.87
C GLY A 117 18.93 -11.88 -1.64
N ASP A 118 19.74 -12.06 -2.69
CA ASP A 118 21.18 -11.79 -2.67
C ASP A 118 21.40 -10.28 -2.86
N PHE A 119 21.54 -9.57 -1.73
CA PHE A 119 21.89 -8.16 -1.71
C PHE A 119 23.43 -7.93 -1.76
N GLY A 120 24.22 -8.99 -1.92
CA GLY A 120 25.67 -8.95 -1.93
C GLY A 120 26.30 -8.75 -0.54
N THR A 121 27.61 -8.50 -0.55
CA THR A 121 28.42 -8.28 0.65
C THR A 121 28.59 -6.78 0.91
N SER A 122 28.40 -6.35 2.15
CA SER A 122 28.71 -4.98 2.55
C SER A 122 30.22 -4.74 2.52
N TYR A 123 30.68 -3.75 1.75
CA TYR A 123 32.10 -3.38 1.70
C TYR A 123 32.63 -2.81 3.03
N GLN A 124 31.76 -2.18 3.82
CA GLN A 124 32.11 -1.60 5.13
C GLN A 124 32.17 -2.67 6.22
N PHE A 125 31.18 -3.56 6.28
CA PHE A 125 31.08 -4.58 7.35
C PHE A 125 31.69 -5.94 6.98
N ARG A 126 32.10 -6.13 5.71
CA ARG A 126 32.62 -7.38 5.14
C ARG A 126 31.75 -8.63 5.41
N ALA A 127 30.44 -8.40 5.53
CA ALA A 127 29.43 -9.42 5.82
C ALA A 127 28.29 -9.34 4.78
N PRO A 128 27.56 -10.44 4.52
CA PRO A 128 26.36 -10.43 3.71
C PRO A 128 25.36 -9.37 4.20
N VAL A 129 24.78 -8.59 3.28
CA VAL A 129 23.81 -7.55 3.63
C VAL A 129 22.54 -8.14 4.24
N ILE A 130 22.16 -9.35 3.84
CA ILE A 130 21.00 -10.08 4.38
C ILE A 130 21.12 -10.34 5.89
N ASP A 131 22.33 -10.65 6.39
CA ASP A 131 22.57 -10.89 7.81
C ASP A 131 22.35 -9.60 8.61
N LYS A 132 22.76 -8.45 8.07
CA LYS A 132 22.56 -7.13 8.71
C LYS A 132 21.10 -6.67 8.68
N ILE A 133 20.33 -7.06 7.66
CA ILE A 133 18.87 -6.91 7.66
C ILE A 133 18.25 -7.81 8.74
N GLY A 134 18.72 -9.05 8.86
CA GLY A 134 18.29 -10.01 9.89
C GLY A 134 18.56 -9.54 11.32
N GLU A 135 19.73 -8.95 11.58
CA GLU A 135 20.10 -8.35 12.88
C GLU A 135 19.18 -7.16 13.26
N ALA A 136 18.80 -6.33 12.28
CA ALA A 136 17.98 -5.14 12.51
C ALA A 136 16.46 -5.42 12.61
N LEU A 137 15.99 -6.47 11.93
CA LEU A 137 14.57 -6.81 11.81
C LEU A 137 13.82 -6.92 13.16
N PRO A 138 14.32 -7.66 14.18
CA PRO A 138 13.63 -7.81 15.46
C PRO A 138 13.35 -6.47 16.16
N ALA A 139 14.30 -5.54 16.15
CA ALA A 139 14.14 -4.22 16.75
C ALA A 139 13.11 -3.38 16.00
N THR A 140 13.13 -3.38 14.66
CA THR A 140 12.14 -2.69 13.83
C THR A 140 10.74 -3.28 14.01
N LEU A 141 10.62 -4.61 14.10
CA LEU A 141 9.35 -5.29 14.34
C LEU A 141 8.78 -5.02 15.74
N LEU A 142 9.63 -4.97 16.78
CA LEU A 142 9.21 -4.60 18.13
C LEU A 142 8.69 -3.15 18.16
N LEU A 143 9.44 -2.19 17.62
CA LEU A 143 9.04 -0.77 17.60
C LEU A 143 7.78 -0.54 16.75
N THR A 144 7.67 -1.18 15.60
CA THR A 144 6.48 -1.07 14.73
C THR A 144 5.28 -1.75 15.39
N GLY A 145 5.49 -2.93 15.99
CA GLY A 145 4.46 -3.70 16.66
C GLY A 145 3.85 -2.97 17.86
N THR A 146 4.68 -2.40 18.74
CA THR A 146 4.16 -1.61 19.88
C THR A 146 3.41 -0.37 19.43
N ALA A 147 3.88 0.34 18.40
CA ALA A 147 3.20 1.50 17.82
C ALA A 147 1.89 1.19 17.07
N PHE A 148 1.59 -0.09 16.79
CA PHE A 148 0.30 -0.54 16.25
C PHE A 148 -0.67 -1.05 17.33
N VAL A 149 -0.17 -1.35 18.54
CA VAL A 149 -0.94 -1.91 19.66
C VAL A 149 -1.40 -0.84 20.65
N ILE A 150 -0.63 0.26 20.77
CA ILE A 150 -0.89 1.42 21.64
C ILE A 150 -1.50 2.56 20.82
#